data_AF-A0A5K1I3A3-F1
#
_entry.id   AF-A0A5K1I3A3-F1
#
_cell.length_a   1.000
_cell.length_b   1.000
_cell.length_c   1.000
_cell.angle_alpha   90.00
_cell.angle_beta   90.00
_cell.angle_gamma   90.00
#
_symmetry.space_group_name_H-M   'P 1'
#
loop_
_entity.id
_entity.type
_entity.pdbx_description
1 polymer ?
#
loop_
_entity_poly.entity_id
_entity_poly.type
_entity_poly.pdbx_seq_one_letter_code
_entity_poly.pdbx_strand_id
1 'polypeptide(L)'
;MNAPQDDESDVKPRAFSTLKRDFGALYTLLGHAAERQVIPTNPLEGINLQKPALTEEQLAEQGTERRYLEPEEVRALFAGLEAYQDEKRQQRRSSRAHGKAYLTDLDRVPYVDHVVPWILTMYYTGFRPGDLFGLRWEHVNLPFATIRKTIV
;
A
#
# COMPACT_ATOMS: atom_id res chain seq x y z
N MET A 1 24.04 -44.55 -10.37
CA MET A 1 23.42 -43.78 -9.28
C MET A 1 23.37 -42.34 -9.77
N ASN A 2 22.28 -41.97 -10.45
CA ASN A 2 22.14 -40.65 -11.07
C ASN A 2 21.71 -39.66 -9.99
N ALA A 3 22.45 -38.56 -9.85
CA ALA A 3 22.07 -37.44 -9.00
C ALA A 3 20.73 -36.84 -9.49
N PRO A 4 19.85 -36.40 -8.57
CA PRO A 4 18.65 -35.69 -8.98
C PRO A 4 19.07 -34.38 -9.65
N GLN A 5 18.61 -34.19 -10.89
CA GLN A 5 18.63 -32.89 -11.55
C GLN A 5 17.55 -32.05 -10.88
N ASP A 6 17.96 -31.13 -10.01
CA ASP A 6 17.06 -30.13 -9.45
C ASP A 6 16.53 -29.25 -10.60
N ASP A 7 15.21 -29.26 -10.74
CA ASP A 7 14.44 -28.51 -11.71
C ASP A 7 14.43 -27.02 -11.33
N GLU A 8 15.56 -26.34 -11.55
CA GLU A 8 15.70 -24.88 -11.35
C GLU A 8 15.06 -24.05 -12.49
N SER A 9 14.32 -24.69 -13.40
CA SER A 9 13.97 -24.10 -14.71
C SER A 9 12.72 -23.20 -14.73
N ASP A 10 12.00 -23.03 -13.62
CA ASP A 10 10.74 -22.26 -13.57
C ASP A 10 10.74 -21.05 -12.61
N VAL A 11 11.92 -20.57 -12.20
CA VAL A 11 11.98 -19.39 -11.30
C VAL A 11 11.93 -18.10 -12.10
N LYS A 12 10.75 -17.46 -12.15
CA LYS A 12 10.58 -16.11 -12.74
C LYS A 12 11.61 -15.14 -12.13
N PRO A 13 12.34 -14.35 -12.95
CA PRO A 13 13.32 -13.41 -12.44
C PRO A 13 12.69 -12.37 -11.51
N ARG A 14 13.31 -12.15 -10.34
CA ARG A 14 12.86 -11.14 -9.37
C ARG A 14 13.05 -9.74 -9.92
N ALA A 15 12.11 -8.83 -9.61
CA ALA A 15 12.26 -7.42 -9.92
C ALA A 15 13.54 -6.85 -9.27
N PHE A 16 14.23 -5.95 -9.98
CA PHE A 16 15.46 -5.34 -9.47
C PHE A 16 15.27 -4.59 -8.15
N SER A 17 14.11 -3.97 -7.94
CA SER A 17 13.74 -3.33 -6.67
C SER A 17 13.69 -4.32 -5.51
N THR A 18 13.20 -5.54 -5.75
CA THR A 18 13.20 -6.65 -4.79
C THR A 18 14.62 -7.10 -4.50
N LEU A 19 15.45 -7.32 -5.53
CA LEU A 19 16.86 -7.67 -5.36
C LEU A 19 17.61 -6.62 -4.53
N LYS A 20 17.38 -5.33 -4.81
CA LYS A 20 17.97 -4.22 -4.05
C LYS A 20 17.56 -4.21 -2.58
N ARG A 21 16.28 -4.49 -2.30
CA ARG A 21 15.77 -4.60 -0.93
C ARG A 21 16.39 -5.77 -0.19
N ASP A 22 16.40 -6.95 -0.82
CA ASP A 22 16.93 -8.18 -0.22
C ASP A 22 18.44 -8.07 0.05
N PHE A 23 19.19 -7.56 -0.94
CA PHE A 23 20.62 -7.28 -0.78
C PHE A 23 20.88 -6.27 0.32
N GLY A 24 20.10 -5.18 0.39
CA GLY A 24 20.24 -4.19 1.46
C GLY A 24 20.04 -4.79 2.86
N ALA A 25 19.01 -5.62 3.02
CA ALA A 25 18.76 -6.30 4.30
C ALA A 25 19.92 -7.25 4.68
N LEU A 26 20.43 -8.04 3.74
CA LEU A 26 21.56 -8.94 3.96
C LEU A 26 22.85 -8.17 4.27
N TYR A 27 23.12 -7.09 3.53
CA TYR A 27 24.27 -6.23 3.75
C TYR A 27 24.25 -5.60 5.15
N THR A 28 23.10 -5.09 5.59
CA THR A 28 22.94 -4.52 6.94
C THR A 28 23.11 -5.58 8.02
N LEU A 29 22.55 -6.78 7.85
CA LEU A 29 22.70 -7.88 8.80
C LEU A 29 24.18 -8.26 9.00
N LEU A 30 24.91 -8.43 7.90
CA LEU A 30 26.32 -8.81 7.93
C LEU A 30 27.22 -7.67 8.43
N GLY A 31 26.91 -6.42 8.09
CA GLY A 31 27.57 -5.25 8.65
C GLY A 31 27.42 -5.22 10.17
N HIS A 32 26.21 -5.46 10.67
CA HIS A 32 25.94 -5.49 12.10
C HIS A 32 26.62 -6.67 12.83
N ALA A 33 26.73 -7.83 12.17
CA ALA A 33 27.48 -8.97 12.70
C ALA A 33 28.99 -8.66 12.79
N ALA A 34 29.54 -7.93 11.82
CA ALA A 34 30.93 -7.48 11.85
C ALA A 34 31.17 -6.43 12.95
N GLU A 35 30.28 -5.45 13.11
CA GLU A 35 30.32 -4.46 14.21
C GLU A 35 30.33 -5.12 15.58
N ARG A 36 29.57 -6.21 15.76
CA ARG A 36 29.52 -6.99 17.00
C ARG A 36 30.60 -8.08 17.10
N GLN A 37 31.54 -8.12 16.16
CA GLN A 37 32.66 -9.07 16.15
C GLN A 37 32.22 -10.55 16.13
N VAL A 38 30.99 -10.82 15.66
CA VAL A 38 30.52 -12.20 15.41
C VAL A 38 31.22 -12.78 14.18
N ILE A 39 31.50 -11.91 13.20
CA ILE A 39 32.36 -12.17 12.05
C ILE A 39 33.45 -11.09 11.98
N PRO A 40 34.61 -11.35 11.37
CA PRO A 40 35.71 -10.37 11.34
C PRO A 40 35.40 -9.15 10.48
N THR A 41 34.73 -9.33 9.34
CA THR A 41 34.37 -8.28 8.39
C THR A 41 33.06 -8.64 7.66
N ASN A 42 32.42 -7.66 7.04
CA ASN A 42 31.26 -7.92 6.19
C ASN A 42 31.74 -8.49 4.83
N PRO A 43 31.38 -9.73 4.45
CA PRO A 43 31.85 -10.33 3.21
C PRO A 43 31.26 -9.68 1.94
N LEU A 44 30.24 -8.83 2.08
CA LEU A 44 29.65 -8.08 0.97
C LEU A 44 30.25 -6.67 0.82
N GLU A 45 31.26 -6.32 1.61
CA GLU A 45 31.89 -5.01 1.55
C GLU A 45 32.48 -4.75 0.16
N GLY A 46 32.11 -3.62 -0.44
CA GLY A 46 32.49 -3.25 -1.81
C GLY A 46 31.65 -3.89 -2.93
N ILE A 47 30.75 -4.84 -2.62
CA ILE A 47 29.83 -5.43 -3.59
C ILE A 47 28.64 -4.50 -3.81
N ASN A 48 28.33 -4.22 -5.06
CA ASN A 48 27.16 -3.43 -5.45
C ASN A 48 26.31 -4.20 -6.45
N LEU A 49 24.99 -4.13 -6.29
CA LEU A 49 24.08 -4.67 -7.29
C LEU A 49 24.15 -3.83 -8.57
N GLN A 50 24.42 -4.50 -9.68
CA GLN A 50 24.34 -3.88 -10.99
C GLN A 50 22.89 -3.86 -11.46
N LYS A 51 22.40 -2.67 -11.83
CA LYS A 51 21.09 -2.54 -12.46
C LYS A 51 21.18 -3.22 -13.84
N PRO A 52 20.40 -4.27 -14.13
CA PRO A 52 20.41 -4.88 -15.46
C PRO A 52 19.99 -3.83 -16.49
N ALA A 53 20.52 -3.95 -17.71
CA ALA A 53 20.03 -3.17 -18.83
C ALA A 53 18.53 -3.46 -18.97
N LEU A 54 17.72 -2.42 -18.80
CA LEU A 54 16.27 -2.57 -18.92
C LEU A 54 15.94 -2.84 -20.37
N THR A 55 15.06 -3.80 -20.63
CA THR A 55 14.42 -3.91 -21.94
C THR A 55 13.51 -2.69 -22.15
N GLU A 56 13.20 -2.39 -23.41
CA GLU A 56 12.33 -1.25 -23.76
C GLU A 56 10.95 -1.33 -23.07
N GLU A 57 10.44 -2.55 -22.88
CA GLU A 57 9.24 -2.87 -22.10
C GLU A 57 9.40 -2.55 -20.60
N GLN A 58 10.53 -2.90 -19.99
CA GLN A 58 10.81 -2.61 -18.57
C GLN A 58 11.07 -1.13 -18.30
N LEU A 59 11.56 -0.39 -19.31
CA LEU A 59 11.65 1.08 -19.29
C LEU A 59 10.26 1.71 -19.32
N ALA A 60 9.36 1.21 -20.16
CA ALA A 60 7.96 1.68 -20.23
C ALA A 60 7.21 1.40 -18.91
N GLU A 61 7.41 0.24 -18.28
CA GLU A 61 6.83 -0.09 -16.97
C GLU A 61 7.42 0.74 -15.82
N GLN A 62 8.72 1.09 -15.87
CA GLN A 62 9.28 2.09 -14.94
C GLN A 62 8.71 3.49 -15.18
N GLY A 63 8.32 3.78 -16.42
CA GLY A 63 7.70 5.02 -16.87
C GLY A 63 6.21 5.16 -16.55
N THR A 64 5.57 4.13 -15.98
CA THR A 64 4.32 4.31 -15.20
C THR A 64 4.64 5.03 -13.90
N GLU A 65 5.17 6.24 -14.01
CA GLU A 65 5.39 7.15 -12.91
C GLU A 65 4.04 7.42 -12.22
N ARG A 66 4.11 7.71 -10.93
CA ARG A 66 2.95 8.21 -10.19
C ARG A 66 2.52 9.53 -10.83
N ARG A 67 1.48 9.47 -11.66
CA ARG A 67 0.84 10.67 -12.21
C ARG A 67 -0.35 11.10 -11.36
N TYR A 68 -0.72 12.36 -11.53
CA TYR A 68 -1.97 12.87 -10.98
C TYR A 68 -3.15 12.25 -11.71
N LEU A 69 -4.28 12.12 -11.00
CA LEU A 69 -5.55 11.80 -11.63
C LEU A 69 -5.98 12.96 -12.52
N GLU A 70 -6.39 12.64 -13.74
CA GLU A 70 -6.99 13.62 -14.64
C GLU A 70 -8.38 14.04 -14.13
N PRO A 71 -8.91 15.20 -14.54
CA PRO A 71 -10.20 15.70 -14.05
C PRO A 71 -11.36 14.71 -14.22
N GLU A 72 -11.42 13.98 -15.33
CA GLU A 72 -12.40 12.92 -15.57
C GLU A 72 -12.24 11.72 -14.66
N GLU A 73 -11.00 11.36 -14.30
CA GLU A 73 -10.73 10.26 -13.39
C GLU A 73 -11.09 10.64 -11.95
N VAL A 74 -10.86 11.90 -11.57
CA VAL A 74 -11.38 12.44 -10.31
C VAL A 74 -12.90 12.36 -10.28
N ARG A 75 -13.59 12.83 -11.33
CA ARG A 75 -15.06 12.70 -11.42
C ARG A 75 -15.52 11.25 -11.31
N ALA A 76 -14.84 10.34 -12.01
CA ALA A 76 -15.13 8.91 -11.97
C ALA A 76 -14.89 8.30 -10.58
N LEU A 77 -13.82 8.71 -9.88
CA LEU A 77 -13.55 8.30 -8.51
C LEU A 77 -14.71 8.68 -7.59
N PHE A 78 -15.15 9.93 -7.60
CA PHE A 78 -16.23 10.40 -6.74
C PHE A 78 -17.57 9.73 -7.09
N ALA A 79 -17.89 9.55 -8.38
CA ALA A 79 -19.06 8.80 -8.80
C ALA A 79 -19.01 7.33 -8.33
N GLY A 80 -17.83 6.71 -8.36
CA GLY A 80 -17.61 5.36 -7.83
C GLY A 80 -17.81 5.27 -6.32
N LEU A 81 -17.39 6.28 -5.57
CA LEU A 81 -17.64 6.35 -4.11
C LEU A 81 -19.14 6.46 -3.80
N GLU A 82 -19.89 7.25 -4.56
CA GLU A 82 -21.35 7.35 -4.41
C GLU A 82 -22.04 6.01 -4.72
N ALA A 83 -21.69 5.39 -5.86
CA ALA A 83 -22.21 4.09 -6.26
C ALA A 83 -21.92 3.01 -5.21
N TYR A 84 -20.71 3.00 -4.64
CA TYR A 84 -20.34 2.12 -3.54
C TYR A 84 -21.27 2.29 -2.32
N GLN A 85 -21.56 3.53 -1.93
CA GLN A 85 -22.45 3.79 -0.80
C GLN A 85 -23.87 3.29 -1.08
N ASP A 86 -24.38 3.54 -2.29
CA ASP A 86 -25.72 3.11 -2.67
C ASP A 86 -25.86 1.60 -2.76
N GLU A 87 -24.82 0.92 -3.23
CA GLU A 87 -24.73 -0.53 -3.20
C GLU A 87 -24.84 -1.06 -1.75
N LYS A 88 -24.08 -0.47 -0.80
CA LYS A 88 -24.16 -0.83 0.61
C LYS A 88 -25.52 -0.56 1.23
N ARG A 89 -26.16 0.56 0.89
CA ARG A 89 -27.54 0.85 1.30
C ARG A 89 -28.51 -0.19 0.78
N GLN A 90 -28.42 -0.55 -0.50
CA GLN A 90 -29.26 -1.60 -1.09
C GLN A 90 -29.05 -2.95 -0.42
N GLN A 91 -27.80 -3.36 -0.19
CA GLN A 91 -27.47 -4.59 0.55
C GLN A 91 -28.10 -4.58 1.96
N ARG A 92 -28.08 -3.43 2.65
CA ARG A 92 -28.71 -3.27 3.96
C ARG A 92 -30.23 -3.35 3.89
N ARG A 93 -30.86 -2.68 2.92
CA ARG A 93 -32.33 -2.76 2.70
C ARG A 93 -32.76 -4.20 2.49
N SER A 94 -32.07 -4.93 1.61
CA SER A 94 -32.32 -6.36 1.38
C SER A 94 -32.17 -7.18 2.66
N SER A 95 -31.09 -6.97 3.42
CA SER A 95 -30.86 -7.68 4.69
C SER A 95 -31.99 -7.44 5.69
N ARG A 96 -32.46 -6.19 5.82
CA ARG A 96 -33.57 -5.81 6.71
C ARG A 96 -34.89 -6.43 6.27
N ALA A 97 -35.16 -6.46 4.96
CA ALA A 97 -36.35 -7.10 4.39
C ALA A 97 -36.35 -8.63 4.58
N HIS A 98 -35.19 -9.28 4.53
CA HIS A 98 -35.02 -10.73 4.69
C HIS A 98 -34.72 -11.16 6.13
N GLY A 99 -35.44 -10.60 7.11
CA GLY A 99 -35.45 -11.08 8.49
C GLY A 99 -34.38 -10.50 9.43
N LYS A 100 -33.57 -9.53 8.98
CA LYS A 100 -32.62 -8.80 9.85
C LYS A 100 -33.06 -7.36 10.13
N ALA A 101 -34.34 -7.18 10.46
CA ALA A 101 -34.93 -5.86 10.72
C ALA A 101 -34.29 -5.10 11.90
N TYR A 102 -33.55 -5.79 12.78
CA TYR A 102 -32.80 -5.19 13.89
C TYR A 102 -31.53 -4.43 13.44
N LEU A 103 -31.03 -4.65 12.23
CA LEU A 103 -29.85 -3.94 11.72
C LEU A 103 -30.18 -2.49 11.44
N THR A 104 -29.29 -1.55 11.79
CA THR A 104 -29.48 -0.11 11.54
C THR A 104 -29.77 0.19 10.07
N ASP A 105 -30.69 1.13 9.83
CA ASP A 105 -30.95 1.67 8.50
C ASP A 105 -29.80 2.59 8.06
N LEU A 106 -29.34 2.43 6.82
CA LEU A 106 -28.23 3.19 6.25
C LEU A 106 -28.69 4.28 5.26
N ASP A 107 -29.99 4.42 5.00
CA ASP A 107 -30.49 5.38 3.99
C ASP A 107 -30.33 6.84 4.44
N ARG A 108 -30.26 7.08 5.75
CA ARG A 108 -30.18 8.44 6.33
C ARG A 108 -28.81 8.82 6.87
N VAL A 109 -27.82 7.94 6.77
CA VAL A 109 -26.47 8.25 7.24
C VAL A 109 -25.65 8.91 6.14
N PRO A 110 -24.79 9.90 6.47
CA PRO A 110 -23.93 10.55 5.49
C PRO A 110 -22.93 9.56 4.87
N TYR A 111 -22.41 8.64 5.70
CA TYR A 111 -21.51 7.58 5.27
C TYR A 111 -21.99 6.22 5.77
N VAL A 112 -22.06 5.24 4.87
CA VAL A 112 -22.52 3.87 5.18
C VAL A 112 -21.53 3.10 6.05
N ASP A 113 -20.25 3.45 5.95
CA ASP A 113 -19.13 2.92 6.71
C ASP A 113 -17.93 3.88 6.63
N HIS A 114 -16.73 3.39 6.97
CA HIS A 114 -15.52 4.18 7.05
C HIS A 114 -14.83 4.42 5.69
N VAL A 115 -15.16 3.69 4.62
CA VAL A 115 -14.36 3.66 3.39
C VAL A 115 -14.34 5.03 2.71
N VAL A 116 -15.51 5.66 2.54
CA VAL A 116 -15.58 6.98 1.89
C VAL A 116 -14.86 8.05 2.74
N PRO A 117 -15.13 8.22 4.04
CA PRO A 117 -14.35 9.13 4.89
C PRO A 117 -12.84 8.91 4.82
N TRP A 118 -12.40 7.65 4.78
CA TRP A 118 -10.98 7.29 4.71
C TRP A 118 -10.36 7.77 3.40
N ILE A 119 -10.99 7.48 2.26
CA ILE A 119 -10.53 7.91 0.93
C ILE A 119 -10.54 9.42 0.80
N LEU A 120 -11.59 10.10 1.26
CA LEU A 120 -11.66 11.55 1.25
C LEU A 120 -10.54 12.19 2.08
N THR A 121 -10.24 11.62 3.25
CA THR A 121 -9.15 12.10 4.09
C THR A 121 -7.81 11.97 3.36
N MET A 122 -7.54 10.82 2.73
CA MET A 122 -6.32 10.65 1.93
C MET A 122 -6.26 11.64 0.76
N TYR A 123 -7.37 11.79 0.03
CA TYR A 123 -7.46 12.65 -1.15
C TYR A 123 -7.19 14.12 -0.82
N TYR A 124 -7.81 14.64 0.25
CA TYR A 124 -7.70 16.06 0.60
C TYR A 124 -6.45 16.42 1.42
N THR A 125 -5.81 15.45 2.08
CA THR A 125 -4.67 15.74 2.98
C THR A 125 -3.36 15.11 2.55
N GLY A 126 -3.38 14.17 1.58
CA GLY A 126 -2.19 13.42 1.16
C GLY A 126 -1.71 12.39 2.18
N PHE A 127 -2.47 12.12 3.24
CA PHE A 127 -2.15 11.06 4.20
C PHE A 127 -2.10 9.70 3.50
N ARG A 128 -1.08 8.90 3.81
CA ARG A 128 -0.99 7.53 3.33
C ARG A 128 -1.94 6.63 4.14
N PRO A 129 -2.37 5.47 3.63
CA PRO A 129 -3.18 4.53 4.42
C PRO A 129 -2.54 4.20 5.78
N GLY A 130 -1.22 4.01 5.81
CA GLY A 130 -0.45 3.78 7.05
C GLY A 130 -0.54 4.92 8.07
N ASP A 131 -0.67 6.17 7.60
CA ASP A 131 -0.77 7.34 8.47
C ASP A 131 -2.15 7.43 9.14
N LEU A 132 -3.19 7.01 8.44
CA LEU A 132 -4.57 7.03 8.95
C LEU A 132 -4.82 5.98 10.03
N PHE A 133 -4.15 4.82 9.95
CA PHE A 133 -4.26 3.80 11.01
C PHE A 133 -3.75 4.31 12.37
N GLY A 134 -2.78 5.23 12.39
CA GLY A 134 -2.24 5.82 13.62
C GLY A 134 -2.93 7.12 14.06
N LEU A 135 -3.94 7.59 13.32
CA LEU A 135 -4.58 8.86 13.60
C LEU A 135 -5.45 8.79 14.87
N ARG A 136 -5.27 9.74 15.78
CA ARG A 136 -6.01 9.85 17.04
C ARG A 136 -6.72 11.20 17.09
N TRP A 137 -7.74 11.32 17.94
CA TRP A 137 -8.49 12.58 18.09
C TRP A 137 -7.62 13.77 18.49
N GLU A 138 -6.59 13.56 19.29
CA GLU A 138 -5.59 14.59 19.66
C GLU A 138 -4.81 15.15 18.47
N HIS A 139 -4.79 14.44 17.34
CA HIS A 139 -4.14 14.89 16.10
C HIS A 139 -5.04 15.77 15.24
N VAL A 140 -6.35 15.81 15.52
CA VAL A 140 -7.35 16.50 14.71
C VAL A 140 -7.77 17.78 15.40
N ASN A 141 -7.62 18.91 14.70
CA ASN A 141 -8.08 20.20 15.16
C ASN A 141 -9.11 20.76 14.18
N LEU A 142 -10.39 20.48 14.46
CA LEU A 142 -11.51 20.90 13.62
C LEU A 142 -11.68 22.43 13.56
N PRO A 143 -11.57 23.20 14.67
CA PRO A 143 -11.67 24.67 14.60
C PRO A 143 -10.69 25.32 13.62
N PHE A 144 -9.48 24.76 13.48
CA PHE A 144 -8.46 25.27 12.57
C PHE A 144 -8.33 24.44 11.28
N ALA A 145 -9.20 23.45 11.06
CA ALA A 145 -9.17 22.54 9.91
C ALA A 145 -7.79 21.92 9.65
N THR A 146 -7.10 21.50 10.71
CA THR A 146 -5.77 20.87 10.60
C THR A 146 -5.72 19.47 11.17
N ILE A 147 -4.90 18.62 10.55
CA ILE A 147 -4.60 17.27 11.02
C ILE A 147 -3.08 17.12 11.09
N ARG A 148 -2.54 16.83 12.27
CA ARG A 148 -1.09 16.69 12.48
C ARG A 148 -0.70 15.22 12.54
N LYS A 149 0.20 14.80 11.65
CA LYS A 149 0.83 13.49 11.74
C LYS A 149 1.88 13.49 12.86
N THR A 150 1.75 12.59 13.83
CA THR A 150 2.88 12.21 14.70
C THR A 150 3.55 11.00 14.08
N ILE A 151 4.79 11.18 13.59
CA ILE A 151 5.64 10.04 13.24
C ILE A 151 6.05 9.43 14.58
N VAL A 152 5.55 8.22 14.86
CA VAL A 152 6.07 7.39 15.96
C VAL A 152 7.17 6.52 15.40
#